data_AF-A0A0F2J4A1-F1
#
_entry.id   AF-A0A0F2J4A1-F1
#
_cell.length_a   1.000
_cell.length_b   1.000
_cell.length_c   1.000
_cell.angle_alpha   90.00
_cell.angle_beta   90.00
_cell.angle_gamma   90.00
#
_symmetry.space_group_name_H-M   'P 1'
#
loop_
_entity.id
_entity.type
_entity.pdbx_description
1 polymer ?
#
loop_
_entity_poly.entity_id
_entity_poly.type
_entity_poly.pdbx_seq_one_letter_code
_entity_poly.pdbx_strand_id
1 'polypeptide(L)'
;MEIPQRKGDSLWFAHDEGPRRDTTLAKLSALPPIFVKEGTVTAGNAPGVNDGAGAMVLMSEQKARELGKKPLATILGHASVAQEPAYIATTPGLAINKLLKQKE
;
A
#
# COMPACT_ATOMS: atom_id res chain seq x y z
N MET A 1 10.84 9.89 10.28
CA MET A 1 12.24 9.44 10.24
C MET A 1 13.13 10.66 10.36
N GLU A 2 14.11 10.61 11.24
CA GLU A 2 15.13 11.66 11.35
C GLU A 2 16.20 11.45 10.26
N ILE A 3 16.52 12.50 9.51
CA ILE A 3 17.51 12.50 8.43
C ILE A 3 18.69 13.39 8.86
N PRO A 4 19.84 12.79 9.23
CA PRO A 4 21.04 13.54 9.61
C PRO A 4 21.51 14.46 8.48
N GLN A 5 21.93 15.67 8.84
CA GLN A 5 22.48 16.64 7.90
C GLN A 5 24.00 16.71 8.01
N ARG A 6 24.68 17.03 6.91
CA ARG A 6 26.14 17.23 6.91
C ARG A 6 26.58 18.38 7.83
N LYS A 7 25.74 19.40 7.98
CA LYS A 7 25.91 20.55 8.88
C LYS A 7 24.56 20.96 9.43
N GLY A 8 24.51 21.34 10.70
CA GLY A 8 23.28 21.74 11.38
C GLY A 8 22.47 20.55 11.90
N ASP A 9 21.28 20.85 12.41
CA ASP A 9 20.39 19.87 13.04
C ASP A 9 19.76 18.93 12.01
N SER A 10 19.40 17.73 12.45
CA SER A 10 18.68 16.76 11.63
C SER A 10 17.31 17.27 11.18
N LEU A 11 16.87 16.80 10.01
CA LEU A 11 15.53 17.09 9.50
C LEU A 11 14.58 15.93 9.76
N TRP A 12 13.32 16.25 10.07
CA TRP A 12 12.28 15.24 10.22
C TRP A 12 11.55 15.01 8.90
N PHE A 13 11.64 13.80 8.39
CA PHE A 13 10.78 13.28 7.33
C PHE A 13 9.56 12.60 7.95
N ALA A 14 8.41 13.28 7.92
CA ALA A 14 7.19 12.83 8.62
C ALA A 14 5.94 12.81 7.74
N HIS A 15 6.08 13.09 6.44
CA HIS A 15 4.97 13.20 5.50
C HIS A 15 5.28 12.37 4.26
N ASP A 16 4.25 11.75 3.68
CA ASP A 16 4.39 11.09 2.38
C ASP A 16 4.74 12.12 1.30
N GLU A 17 5.81 11.88 0.55
CA GLU A 17 6.28 12.78 -0.50
C GLU A 17 5.58 12.58 -1.85
N GLY A 18 4.99 11.40 -2.07
CA GLY A 18 4.30 11.03 -3.31
C GLY A 18 3.05 11.84 -3.63
N PRO A 19 2.17 12.16 -2.65
CA PRO A 19 0.96 12.95 -2.88
C PRO A 19 1.24 14.37 -3.42
N ARG A 20 0.71 14.69 -4.60
CA ARG A 20 0.83 16.00 -5.25
C ARG A 20 -0.46 16.81 -5.09
N ARG A 21 -0.43 17.80 -4.19
CA ARG A 21 -1.61 18.63 -3.82
C ARG A 21 -2.19 19.45 -4.96
N ASP A 22 -1.41 19.73 -6.00
CA ASP A 22 -1.78 20.55 -7.15
C ASP A 22 -2.21 19.72 -8.37
N THR A 23 -2.44 18.42 -8.19
CA THR A 23 -2.91 17.50 -9.25
C THR A 23 -4.27 17.94 -9.78
N THR A 24 -4.43 17.91 -11.10
CA THR A 24 -5.71 18.20 -11.78
C THR A 24 -5.92 17.21 -12.92
N LEU A 25 -7.17 17.03 -13.34
CA LEU A 25 -7.49 16.18 -14.48
C LEU A 25 -6.77 16.65 -15.75
N ALA A 26 -6.73 17.96 -16.00
CA ALA A 26 -6.03 18.54 -17.14
C ALA A 26 -4.54 18.17 -17.18
N LYS A 27 -3.85 18.22 -16.01
CA LYS A 27 -2.45 17.79 -15.90
C LYS A 27 -2.29 16.29 -16.18
N LEU A 28 -3.21 15.46 -15.68
CA LEU A 28 -3.14 14.00 -15.85
C LEU A 28 -3.42 13.58 -17.30
N SER A 29 -4.41 14.18 -17.96
CA SER A 29 -4.78 13.86 -19.35
C SER A 29 -3.72 14.26 -20.38
N ALA A 30 -2.81 15.18 -20.03
CA ALA A 30 -1.71 15.59 -20.90
C ALA A 30 -0.49 14.64 -20.86
N LEU A 31 -0.48 13.66 -19.94
CA LEU A 31 0.66 12.76 -19.78
C LEU A 31 0.68 11.68 -20.87
N PRO A 32 1.85 11.40 -21.48
CA PRO A 32 1.98 10.32 -22.45
C PRO A 32 1.92 8.93 -21.78
N PRO A 33 1.50 7.90 -22.52
CA PRO A 33 1.63 6.51 -22.08
C PRO A 33 3.10 6.12 -21.86
N ILE A 34 3.38 5.26 -20.86
CA ILE A 34 4.77 4.92 -20.46
C ILE A 34 5.22 3.50 -20.78
N PHE A 35 4.31 2.58 -21.10
CA PHE A 35 4.65 1.17 -21.40
C PHE A 35 4.35 0.75 -22.83
N VAL A 36 3.20 1.18 -23.37
CA VAL A 36 2.74 0.83 -24.72
C VAL A 36 2.33 2.13 -25.42
N LYS A 37 2.77 2.32 -26.67
CA LYS A 37 2.59 3.58 -27.42
C LYS A 37 1.12 4.02 -27.52
N GLU A 38 0.21 3.07 -27.71
CA GLU A 38 -1.24 3.32 -27.74
C GLU A 38 -1.95 2.80 -26.48
N GLY A 39 -1.22 2.74 -25.36
CA GLY A 39 -1.75 2.34 -24.05
C GLY A 39 -2.40 3.48 -23.29
N THR A 40 -2.96 3.16 -22.12
CA THR A 40 -3.65 4.12 -21.24
C THR A 40 -2.93 4.38 -19.92
N VAL A 41 -1.86 3.63 -19.64
CA VAL A 41 -1.10 3.75 -18.39
C VAL A 41 -0.05 4.85 -18.54
N THR A 42 -0.11 5.83 -17.65
CA THR A 42 0.78 7.00 -17.60
C THR A 42 1.46 7.07 -16.24
N ALA A 43 2.49 7.89 -16.11
CA ALA A 43 3.13 8.14 -14.81
C ALA A 43 2.20 8.80 -13.76
N GLY A 44 1.05 9.34 -14.19
CA GLY A 44 0.08 9.98 -13.29
C GLY A 44 -1.02 9.04 -12.78
N ASN A 45 -1.21 7.88 -13.41
CA ASN A 45 -2.23 6.89 -13.00
C ASN A 45 -1.64 5.55 -12.53
N ALA A 46 -0.32 5.42 -12.55
CA ALA A 46 0.42 4.31 -11.96
C ALA A 46 1.21 4.79 -10.73
N PRO A 47 1.44 3.92 -9.73
CA PRO A 47 2.34 4.22 -8.63
C PRO A 47 3.78 4.41 -9.14
N GLY A 48 4.57 5.18 -8.40
CA GLY A 48 5.99 5.37 -8.64
C GLY A 48 6.85 4.26 -8.04
N VAL A 49 8.16 4.51 -8.03
CA VAL A 49 9.11 3.75 -7.20
C VAL A 49 9.24 4.49 -5.87
N ASN A 50 9.11 3.77 -4.75
CA ASN A 50 9.02 4.37 -3.42
C ASN A 50 9.84 3.57 -2.39
N ASP A 51 10.36 4.26 -1.38
CA ASP A 51 11.06 3.69 -0.24
C ASP A 51 10.20 3.79 1.03
N GLY A 52 10.13 2.71 1.81
CA GLY A 52 9.36 2.70 3.04
C GLY A 52 9.43 1.38 3.81
N ALA A 53 8.96 1.40 5.05
CA ALA A 53 8.84 0.23 5.91
C ALA A 53 7.59 0.35 6.80
N GLY A 54 7.01 -0.79 7.16
CA GLY A 54 5.89 -0.89 8.10
C GLY A 54 6.02 -2.15 8.96
N ALA A 55 5.54 -2.08 10.20
CA ALA A 55 5.59 -3.20 11.15
C ALA A 55 4.31 -3.27 11.98
N MET A 56 3.95 -4.48 12.40
CA MET A 56 2.86 -4.76 13.33
C MET A 56 3.35 -5.71 14.41
N VAL A 57 2.86 -5.53 15.64
CA VAL A 57 3.08 -6.48 16.74
C VAL A 57 1.85 -7.35 16.86
N LEU A 58 2.02 -8.67 16.75
CA LEU A 58 0.95 -9.64 16.88
C LEU A 58 1.01 -10.32 18.25
N MET A 59 -0.17 -10.65 18.77
CA MET A 59 -0.31 -11.45 19.98
C MET A 59 -1.58 -12.27 19.91
N SER A 60 -1.62 -13.39 20.62
CA SER A 60 -2.89 -14.11 20.83
C SER A 60 -3.83 -13.27 21.69
N GLU A 61 -5.14 -13.45 21.48
CA GLU A 61 -6.16 -12.77 22.27
C GLU A 61 -6.02 -13.08 23.76
N GLN A 62 -5.75 -14.35 24.10
CA GLN A 62 -5.50 -14.78 25.47
C GLN A 62 -4.34 -13.99 26.09
N LYS A 63 -3.21 -13.89 25.38
CA LYS A 63 -2.04 -13.19 25.93
C LYS A 63 -2.28 -11.69 26.06
N ALA A 64 -3.02 -11.09 25.13
CA ALA A 64 -3.46 -9.71 25.24
C ALA A 64 -4.25 -9.48 26.53
N ARG A 65 -5.22 -10.36 26.83
CA ARG A 65 -6.04 -10.31 28.05
C ARG A 65 -5.21 -10.48 29.32
N GLU A 66 -4.35 -11.50 29.37
CA GLU A 66 -3.43 -11.74 30.50
C GLU A 66 -2.56 -10.53 30.83
N LEU A 67 -2.08 -9.83 29.80
CA LEU A 67 -1.21 -8.67 29.93
C LEU A 67 -1.96 -7.33 30.02
N GLY A 68 -3.29 -7.35 30.06
CA GLY A 68 -4.14 -6.15 30.11
C GLY A 68 -3.96 -5.22 28.89
N LYS A 69 -3.58 -5.77 27.73
CA LYS A 69 -3.39 -5.01 26.50
C LYS A 69 -4.70 -4.97 25.71
N LYS A 70 -5.08 -3.76 25.28
CA LYS A 70 -6.21 -3.55 24.36
C LYS A 70 -5.72 -3.68 22.92
N PRO A 71 -6.11 -4.71 22.15
CA PRO A 71 -5.72 -4.83 20.75
C PRO A 71 -6.27 -3.66 19.92
N LEU A 72 -5.50 -3.21 18.92
CA LEU A 72 -5.96 -2.19 17.97
C LEU A 72 -6.98 -2.76 16.96
N ALA A 73 -6.80 -4.02 16.58
CA ALA A 73 -7.66 -4.76 15.66
C ALA A 73 -7.49 -6.28 15.88
N THR A 74 -8.37 -7.06 15.26
CA THR A 74 -8.32 -8.53 15.25
C THR A 74 -8.25 -9.04 13.81
N ILE A 75 -7.36 -9.99 13.54
CA ILE A 75 -7.27 -10.66 12.23
C ILE A 75 -8.41 -11.69 12.15
N LEU A 76 -9.43 -11.41 11.33
CA LEU A 76 -10.61 -12.28 11.19
C LEU A 76 -10.45 -13.37 10.11
N GLY A 77 -9.43 -13.28 9.27
CA GLY A 77 -9.21 -14.21 8.16
C GLY A 77 -8.30 -13.62 7.10
N HIS A 78 -7.73 -14.49 6.27
CA HIS A 78 -6.89 -14.13 5.13
C HIS A 78 -7.06 -15.18 4.02
N ALA A 79 -6.89 -14.77 2.76
CA ALA A 79 -6.95 -15.67 1.63
C ALA A 79 -5.89 -15.31 0.60
N SER A 80 -5.38 -16.35 -0.07
CA SER A 80 -4.41 -16.22 -1.16
C SER A 80 -4.87 -17.01 -2.37
N VAL A 81 -4.59 -16.47 -3.56
CA VAL A 81 -4.84 -17.08 -4.86
C VAL A 81 -3.61 -16.81 -5.75
N ALA A 82 -3.47 -17.59 -6.82
CA ALA A 82 -2.43 -17.40 -7.81
C ALA A 82 -3.05 -17.45 -9.21
N GLN A 83 -2.42 -16.78 -10.16
CA GLN A 83 -2.81 -16.75 -11.56
C GLN A 83 -1.54 -16.57 -12.42
N GLU A 84 -1.68 -16.77 -13.72
CA GLU A 84 -0.63 -16.45 -14.67
C GLU A 84 -0.19 -14.97 -14.56
N PRO A 85 1.10 -14.65 -14.76
CA PRO A 85 1.63 -13.30 -14.55
C PRO A 85 0.89 -12.18 -15.29
N ALA A 86 0.38 -12.47 -16.50
CA ALA A 86 -0.35 -11.51 -17.32
C ALA A 86 -1.63 -10.97 -16.66
N TYR A 87 -2.17 -11.66 -15.66
CA TYR A 87 -3.45 -11.33 -15.02
C TYR A 87 -3.33 -10.95 -13.54
N ILE A 88 -2.11 -10.68 -13.06
CA ILE A 88 -1.85 -10.39 -11.64
C ILE A 88 -2.76 -9.29 -11.07
N ALA A 89 -3.11 -8.28 -11.87
CA ALA A 89 -3.98 -7.17 -11.47
C ALA A 89 -5.40 -7.61 -11.09
N THR A 90 -5.86 -8.79 -11.52
CA THR A 90 -7.19 -9.33 -11.20
C THR A 90 -7.22 -10.15 -9.89
N THR A 91 -6.05 -10.58 -9.41
CA THR A 91 -5.92 -11.47 -8.25
C THR A 91 -6.50 -10.90 -6.95
N PRO A 92 -6.48 -9.58 -6.66
CA PRO A 92 -7.10 -9.05 -5.45
C PRO A 92 -8.61 -9.31 -5.39
N GLY A 93 -9.34 -9.13 -6.50
CA GLY A 93 -10.79 -9.41 -6.55
C GLY A 93 -11.10 -10.89 -6.33
N LEU A 94 -10.27 -11.78 -6.86
CA LEU A 94 -10.40 -13.23 -6.66
C LEU A 94 -10.08 -13.65 -5.21
N ALA A 95 -9.05 -13.07 -4.61
CA ALA A 95 -8.69 -13.31 -3.19
C ALA A 95 -9.82 -12.87 -2.25
N ILE A 96 -10.45 -11.72 -2.53
CA ILE A 96 -11.62 -11.23 -1.80
C ILE A 96 -12.78 -12.22 -1.89
N ASN A 97 -13.15 -12.65 -3.10
CA ASN A 97 -14.23 -13.62 -3.29
C ASN A 97 -13.96 -14.95 -2.56
N LYS A 98 -12.71 -15.43 -2.57
CA LYS A 98 -12.31 -16.61 -1.81
C LYS A 98 -12.45 -16.40 -0.30
N LEU A 99 -12.00 -15.25 0.21
CA LEU A 99 -12.11 -14.92 1.64
C LEU A 99 -13.58 -14.85 2.08
N LEU A 100 -14.46 -14.27 1.27
CA LEU A 100 -15.89 -14.18 1.58
C LEU A 100 -16.54 -15.56 1.68
N LYS A 101 -16.23 -16.47 0.75
CA LYS A 101 -16.73 -17.87 0.77
C LYS A 101 -16.19 -18.72 1.92
N GLN A 102 -15.07 -18.35 2.54
CA GLN A 102 -14.51 -19.05 3.70
C GLN A 102 -15.17 -18.64 5.02
N LYS A 103 -15.86 -17.49 5.02
CA LYS A 103 -16.58 -16.97 6.20
C LYS A 103 -18.05 -17.40 6.24
N GLU A 104 -18.50 -18.16 5.25
CA GLU A 104 -19.74 -18.96 5.27
C GLU A 104 -19.42 -20.35 5.83
#